data_AF-A0A0A2F4H8-F1
#
_entry.id   AF-A0A0A2F4H8-F1
#
_cell.length_a   1.000
_cell.length_b   1.000
_cell.length_c   1.000
_cell.angle_alpha   90.00
_cell.angle_beta   90.00
_cell.angle_gamma   90.00
#
_symmetry.space_group_name_H-M   'P 1'
#
loop_
_entity.id
_entity.type
_entity.pdbx_description
1 polymer ?
#
loop_
_entity_poly.entity_id
_entity_poly.type
_entity_poly.pdbx_seq_one_letter_code
_entity_poly.pdbx_strand_id
1 'polypeptide(L)'
;MFTDEPRILCECCNKNLLEEGAGIFVILKKYTDCEEKETTTSLYEEAYFSCKGYCDVVLKEKYLKNGDYLDSWIDISDFLSPTHYLMRMMAWMNAMNLNNEKLEKAAFDKLKKLFINSFPHIAREQTTKEKEKIKHYLQNGWGDLL
;
A
#
# COMPACT_ATOMS: atom_id res chain seq x y z
N MET A 1 7.04 15.15 -13.33
CA MET A 1 6.37 14.20 -12.41
C MET A 1 5.55 13.14 -13.15
N PHE A 2 4.94 13.46 -14.30
CA PHE A 2 4.13 12.51 -15.10
C PHE A 2 4.71 12.22 -16.50
N THR A 3 5.95 12.62 -16.75
CA THR A 3 6.64 12.47 -18.04
C THR A 3 7.47 11.20 -18.14
N ASP A 4 7.84 10.65 -16.98
CA ASP A 4 8.66 9.45 -16.90
C ASP A 4 7.77 8.21 -16.96
N GLU A 5 8.31 7.13 -17.52
CA GLU A 5 7.61 5.85 -17.55
C GLU A 5 7.34 5.36 -16.12
N PRO A 6 6.08 4.99 -15.78
CA PRO A 6 5.73 4.60 -14.42
C PRO A 6 6.48 3.35 -13.99
N ARG A 7 7.11 3.41 -12.81
CA ARG A 7 7.87 2.28 -12.27
C ARG A 7 7.84 2.20 -10.76
N ILE A 8 7.56 1.00 -10.26
CA ILE A 8 7.70 0.64 -8.86
C ILE A 8 8.68 -0.53 -8.81
N LEU A 9 9.90 -0.29 -8.33
CA LEU A 9 10.93 -1.31 -8.33
C LEU A 9 10.93 -2.05 -7.00
N CYS A 10 11.07 -3.37 -7.04
CA CYS A 10 11.35 -4.16 -5.85
C CYS A 10 12.69 -3.74 -5.24
N GLU A 11 12.70 -3.46 -3.95
CA GLU A 11 13.91 -3.00 -3.25
C GLU A 11 14.92 -4.12 -2.98
N CYS A 12 14.55 -5.38 -3.25
CA CYS A 12 15.45 -6.53 -3.16
C CYS A 12 16.09 -6.89 -4.51
N CYS A 13 15.30 -6.93 -5.60
CA CYS A 13 15.76 -7.45 -6.91
C CYS A 13 15.69 -6.44 -8.06
N ASN A 14 15.22 -5.21 -7.82
CA ASN A 14 15.01 -4.14 -8.81
C ASN A 14 14.01 -4.44 -9.94
N LYS A 15 13.26 -5.53 -9.88
CA LYS A 15 12.19 -5.84 -10.85
C LYS A 15 11.08 -4.78 -10.79
N ASN A 16 10.56 -4.36 -11.95
CA ASN A 16 9.39 -3.49 -12.02
C ASN A 16 8.11 -4.27 -11.65
N LEU A 17 7.45 -3.84 -10.59
CA LEU A 17 6.28 -4.49 -10.00
C LEU A 17 4.97 -4.12 -10.71
N LEU A 18 5.00 -3.12 -11.60
CA LEU A 18 3.83 -2.72 -12.39
C LEU A 18 3.58 -3.61 -13.61
N GLU A 19 4.62 -4.21 -14.19
CA GLU A 19 4.53 -5.00 -15.43
C GLU A 19 3.82 -6.35 -15.24
N GLU A 20 3.88 -6.92 -14.03
CA GLU A 20 3.25 -8.21 -13.71
C GLU A 20 2.15 -8.09 -12.63
N GLY A 21 1.95 -6.90 -12.05
CA GLY A 21 0.99 -6.67 -10.96
C GLY A 21 1.22 -7.55 -9.71
N ALA A 22 2.39 -8.20 -9.61
CA ALA A 22 2.66 -9.27 -8.65
C ALA A 22 3.51 -8.82 -7.43
N GLY A 23 3.61 -7.51 -7.21
CA GLY A 23 4.32 -6.95 -6.07
C GLY A 23 3.40 -6.55 -4.92
N ILE A 24 4.01 -6.32 -3.76
CA ILE A 24 3.35 -5.79 -2.57
C ILE A 24 4.02 -4.50 -2.13
N PHE A 25 3.20 -3.64 -1.53
CA PHE A 25 3.63 -2.50 -0.74
C PHE A 25 3.44 -2.88 0.72
N VAL A 26 4.53 -2.91 1.49
CA VAL A 26 4.48 -3.18 2.92
C VAL A 26 4.70 -1.88 3.66
N ILE A 27 3.79 -1.52 4.56
CA ILE A 27 3.96 -0.40 5.46
C ILE A 27 4.24 -0.91 6.87
N LEU A 28 5.17 -0.26 7.57
CA LEU A 28 5.68 -0.68 8.86
C LEU A 28 5.25 0.34 9.91
N LYS A 29 4.47 -0.16 10.88
CA LYS A 29 4.00 0.61 12.03
C LYS A 29 4.84 0.23 13.24
N LYS A 30 5.33 1.21 13.99
CA LYS A 30 6.07 0.94 15.22
C LYS A 30 5.15 0.35 16.28
N TYR A 31 5.63 -0.67 16.98
CA TYR A 31 4.94 -1.17 18.17
C TYR A 31 4.98 -0.09 19.26
N THR A 32 3.82 0.24 19.82
CA THR A 32 3.74 1.15 20.97
C THR A 32 3.10 0.35 22.09
N ASP A 33 3.80 0.17 23.21
CA ASP A 33 3.25 -0.52 24.37
C ASP A 33 2.02 0.23 24.87
N CYS A 34 0.88 -0.45 24.87
CA CYS A 34 -0.40 0.08 25.30
C CYS A 34 -0.50 0.03 26.83
N GLU A 35 0.29 0.81 27.58
CA GLU A 35 0.11 0.90 29.04
C GLU A 35 -0.69 2.12 29.50
N GLU A 36 -0.95 3.13 28.68
CA GLU A 36 -1.74 4.29 29.13
C GLU A 36 -2.88 4.65 28.15
N LYS A 37 -4.06 4.86 28.74
CA LYS A 37 -5.37 5.07 28.11
C LYS A 37 -5.50 6.42 27.40
N GLU A 38 -4.58 6.76 26.51
CA GLU A 38 -4.73 7.90 25.61
C GLU A 38 -4.48 7.46 24.18
N THR A 39 -5.42 7.83 23.30
CA THR A 39 -5.52 7.56 21.87
C THR A 39 -4.17 7.31 21.21
N THR A 40 -3.72 6.04 21.17
CA THR A 40 -2.43 5.66 20.60
C THR A 40 -2.46 5.97 19.12
N THR A 41 -1.88 7.11 18.76
CA THR A 41 -1.71 7.55 17.38
C THR A 41 -0.81 6.54 16.67
N SER A 42 -1.35 5.80 15.69
CA SER A 42 -0.56 4.89 14.87
C SER A 42 0.52 5.66 14.14
N LEU A 43 1.80 5.32 14.34
CA LEU A 43 2.91 5.91 13.58
C LEU A 43 3.47 4.89 12.58
N TYR A 44 3.28 5.16 11.29
CA TYR A 44 3.96 4.45 10.22
C TYR A 44 5.31 5.11 9.96
N GLU A 45 6.40 4.44 10.32
CA GLU A 45 7.75 4.99 10.19
C GLU A 45 8.33 4.71 8.80
N GLU A 46 8.21 3.46 8.36
CA GLU A 46 8.87 2.93 7.18
C GLU A 46 7.88 2.22 6.26
N ALA A 47 8.30 2.00 5.03
CA ALA A 47 7.58 1.15 4.09
C ALA A 47 8.57 0.54 3.11
N TYR A 48 8.18 -0.46 2.33
CA TYR A 48 8.98 -0.96 1.21
C TYR A 48 8.14 -1.61 0.11
N PHE A 49 8.72 -1.71 -1.08
CA PHE A 49 8.17 -2.46 -2.20
C PHE A 49 8.92 -3.78 -2.41
N SER A 50 8.19 -4.88 -2.53
CA SER A 50 8.78 -6.20 -2.73
C SER A 50 8.01 -7.06 -3.73
N CYS A 51 8.71 -7.98 -4.39
CA CYS A 51 8.04 -9.14 -4.98
C CYS A 51 7.50 -10.02 -3.86
N LYS A 52 6.37 -10.68 -4.10
CA LYS A 52 5.85 -11.72 -3.19
C LYS A 52 6.86 -12.86 -3.01
N GLY A 53 6.87 -13.47 -1.83
CA GLY A 53 7.73 -14.61 -1.51
C GLY A 53 9.13 -14.17 -1.10
N TYR A 54 10.17 -14.67 -1.77
CA TYR A 54 11.56 -14.53 -1.32
C TYR A 54 12.01 -13.09 -1.06
N CYS A 55 11.69 -12.15 -1.96
CA CYS A 55 12.09 -10.75 -1.80
C CYS A 55 11.45 -10.11 -0.56
N ASP A 56 10.19 -10.43 -0.28
CA ASP A 56 9.50 -9.97 0.92
C ASP A 56 10.12 -10.54 2.19
N VAL A 57 10.44 -11.85 2.21
CA VAL A 57 11.11 -12.47 3.37
C VAL A 57 12.43 -11.77 3.70
N VAL A 58 13.27 -11.53 2.68
CA VAL A 58 14.57 -10.85 2.87
C VAL A 58 14.39 -9.43 3.40
N LEU A 59 13.44 -8.66 2.84
CA LEU A 59 13.20 -7.29 3.26
C LEU A 59 12.57 -7.24 4.66
N LYS A 60 11.62 -8.12 4.95
CA LYS A 60 11.01 -8.25 6.27
C LYS A 60 12.06 -8.53 7.33
N GLU A 61 12.96 -9.48 7.11
CA GLU A 61 14.08 -9.72 8.05
C GLU A 61 14.98 -8.50 8.23
N LYS A 62 15.28 -7.77 7.14
CA LYS A 62 16.10 -6.55 7.20
C LYS A 62 15.44 -5.46 8.05
N TYR A 63 14.14 -5.24 7.89
CA TYR A 63 13.42 -4.18 8.60
C TYR A 63 13.08 -4.58 10.05
N LEU A 64 12.65 -5.83 10.30
CA LEU A 64 12.31 -6.30 11.65
C LEU A 64 13.54 -6.49 12.55
N LYS A 65 14.73 -6.76 12.01
CA LYS A 65 15.97 -6.76 12.81
C LYS A 65 16.32 -5.37 13.37
N ASN A 66 15.79 -4.31 12.76
CA ASN A 66 16.13 -2.93 13.10
C ASN A 66 15.09 -2.25 13.98
N GLY A 67 13.99 -2.92 14.34
CA GLY A 67 12.99 -2.38 15.25
C GLY A 67 11.76 -3.28 15.43
N ASP A 68 11.03 -3.04 16.51
CA ASP A 68 9.77 -3.72 16.81
C ASP A 68 8.65 -3.11 15.95
N TYR A 69 8.48 -3.67 14.75
CA TYR A 69 7.47 -3.23 13.78
C TYR A 69 6.34 -4.26 13.63
N LEU A 70 5.13 -3.75 13.44
CA LEU A 70 4.01 -4.47 12.85
C LEU A 70 3.99 -4.18 11.35
N ASP A 71 3.99 -5.22 10.52
CA ASP A 71 3.90 -5.10 9.07
C ASP A 71 2.47 -5.24 8.56
N SER A 72 2.11 -4.45 7.56
CA SER A 72 0.85 -4.57 6.83
C SER A 72 1.12 -4.51 5.33
N TRP A 73 0.80 -5.60 4.65
CA TRP A 73 0.93 -5.72 3.21
C TRP A 73 -0.31 -5.25 2.45
N ILE A 74 -0.09 -4.61 1.31
CA ILE A 74 -1.12 -4.27 0.32
C ILE A 74 -0.64 -4.74 -1.05
N ASP A 75 -1.50 -5.43 -1.79
CA ASP A 75 -1.22 -5.81 -3.16
C ASP A 75 -1.13 -4.60 -4.08
N ILE A 76 -0.03 -4.45 -4.81
CA ILE A 76 0.13 -3.34 -5.77
C ILE A 76 -0.96 -3.41 -6.84
N SER A 77 -1.43 -4.61 -7.21
CA SER A 77 -2.54 -4.78 -8.14
C SER A 77 -3.83 -4.07 -7.74
N ASP A 78 -4.03 -3.80 -6.44
CA ASP A 78 -5.20 -3.04 -5.97
C ASP A 78 -5.10 -1.55 -6.34
N PHE A 79 -3.92 -1.04 -6.65
CA PHE A 79 -3.77 0.33 -7.14
C PHE A 79 -3.88 0.44 -8.66
N LEU A 80 -3.98 -0.69 -9.38
CA LEU A 80 -4.03 -0.72 -10.85
C LEU A 80 -5.46 -0.80 -11.41
N SER A 81 -6.46 -0.90 -10.53
CA SER A 81 -7.89 -0.83 -10.86
C SER A 81 -8.48 0.50 -10.36
N PRO A 82 -9.24 1.26 -11.18
CA PRO A 82 -9.74 2.58 -10.79
C PRO A 82 -10.57 2.58 -9.50
N THR A 83 -11.43 1.58 -9.31
CA THR A 83 -12.27 1.50 -8.10
C THR A 83 -11.44 1.21 -6.86
N HIS A 84 -10.54 0.22 -6.92
CA HIS A 84 -9.69 -0.10 -5.77
C HIS A 84 -8.73 1.04 -5.45
N TYR A 85 -8.21 1.73 -6.46
CA TYR A 85 -7.37 2.92 -6.28
C TYR A 85 -8.09 4.01 -5.47
N LEU A 86 -9.36 4.31 -5.80
CA LEU A 86 -10.17 5.26 -5.05
C LEU A 86 -10.46 4.77 -3.62
N MET A 87 -10.82 3.49 -3.45
CA MET A 87 -11.02 2.88 -2.12
C MET A 87 -9.77 3.01 -1.25
N ARG A 88 -8.59 2.70 -1.79
CA ARG A 88 -7.31 2.81 -1.06
C ARG A 88 -6.99 4.26 -0.72
N MET A 89 -7.26 5.20 -1.63
CA MET A 89 -7.09 6.63 -1.36
C MET A 89 -7.96 7.09 -0.19
N MET A 90 -9.26 6.74 -0.21
CA MET A 90 -10.18 7.08 0.87
C MET A 90 -9.78 6.45 2.19
N ALA A 91 -9.35 5.18 2.19
CA ALA A 91 -8.86 4.51 3.38
C ALA A 91 -7.69 5.27 4.03
N TRP A 92 -6.72 5.73 3.24
CA TRP A 92 -5.60 6.54 3.75
C TRP A 92 -6.04 7.92 4.24
N MET A 93 -6.97 8.59 3.54
CA MET A 93 -7.52 9.86 3.98
C MET A 93 -8.27 9.73 5.31
N ASN A 94 -9.08 8.69 5.46
CA ASN A 94 -9.82 8.39 6.69
C ASN A 94 -8.88 8.00 7.83
N ALA A 95 -7.84 7.21 7.56
CA ALA A 95 -6.82 6.87 8.54
C ALA A 95 -6.14 8.12 9.10
N MET A 96 -5.74 9.06 8.23
CA MET A 96 -5.11 10.30 8.65
C MET A 96 -6.08 11.24 9.39
N ASN A 97 -7.33 11.33 8.94
CA ASN A 97 -8.30 12.30 9.48
C ASN A 97 -9.06 11.82 10.72
N LEU A 98 -9.56 10.58 10.72
CA LEU A 98 -10.43 10.03 11.77
C LEU A 98 -9.64 9.24 12.81
N ASN A 99 -8.68 8.43 12.36
CA ASN A 99 -7.90 7.55 13.24
C ASN A 99 -6.62 8.22 13.75
N ASN A 100 -6.40 9.48 13.38
CA ASN A 100 -5.20 10.27 13.70
C ASN A 100 -3.89 9.53 13.36
N GLU A 101 -3.89 8.67 12.32
CA GLU A 101 -2.69 7.94 11.92
C GLU A 101 -1.67 8.91 11.29
N LYS A 102 -0.42 8.79 11.72
CA LYS A 102 0.69 9.60 11.22
C LYS A 102 1.60 8.75 10.34
N LEU A 103 2.06 9.35 9.25
CA LEU A 103 3.09 8.77 8.39
C LEU A 103 4.34 9.63 8.50
N GLU A 104 5.44 9.01 8.89
CA GLU A 104 6.76 9.61 8.74
C GLU A 104 7.10 9.79 7.26
N LYS A 105 8.07 10.67 7.01
CA LYS A 105 8.45 11.05 5.64
C LYS A 105 8.80 9.85 4.76
N ALA A 106 9.49 8.84 5.30
CA ALA A 106 9.91 7.65 4.55
C ALA A 106 8.71 6.82 4.08
N ALA A 107 7.78 6.52 4.98
CA ALA A 107 6.53 5.85 4.63
C ALA A 107 5.66 6.69 3.68
N PHE A 108 5.50 7.99 3.96
CA PHE A 108 4.69 8.90 3.15
C PHE A 108 5.20 9.03 1.71
N ASP A 109 6.51 9.18 1.51
CA ASP A 109 7.09 9.31 0.18
C ASP A 109 6.92 8.04 -0.65
N LYS A 110 6.98 6.85 -0.01
CA LYS A 110 6.69 5.58 -0.70
C LYS A 110 5.21 5.43 -1.02
N LEU A 111 4.31 5.78 -0.11
CA LEU A 111 2.87 5.80 -0.38
C LEU A 111 2.52 6.75 -1.54
N LYS A 112 3.09 7.97 -1.54
CA LYS A 112 2.95 8.93 -2.62
C LYS A 112 3.48 8.38 -3.94
N LYS A 113 4.65 7.71 -3.92
CA LYS A 113 5.22 7.05 -5.11
C LYS A 113 4.27 5.98 -5.66
N LEU A 114 3.64 5.19 -4.80
CA LEU A 114 2.66 4.18 -5.19
C LEU A 114 1.46 4.80 -5.92
N PHE A 115 0.86 5.86 -5.36
CA PHE A 115 -0.26 6.55 -6.00
C PHE A 115 0.13 7.16 -7.35
N ILE A 116 1.23 7.91 -7.42
CA ILE A 116 1.67 8.60 -8.65
C ILE A 116 1.97 7.60 -9.77
N ASN A 117 2.69 6.52 -9.48
CA ASN A 117 3.10 5.56 -10.50
C ASN A 117 1.96 4.59 -10.88
N SER A 118 0.94 4.44 -10.05
CA SER A 118 -0.23 3.63 -10.40
C SER A 118 -1.29 4.43 -11.18
N PHE A 119 -1.29 5.76 -11.06
CA PHE A 119 -2.28 6.64 -11.69
C PHE A 119 -2.47 6.39 -13.21
N PRO A 120 -1.41 6.22 -14.03
CA PRO A 120 -1.60 5.97 -15.46
C PRO A 120 -2.34 4.67 -15.77
N HIS A 121 -2.26 3.67 -14.88
CA HIS A 121 -2.98 2.40 -15.03
C HIS A 121 -4.47 2.52 -14.72
N ILE A 122 -4.89 3.56 -14.00
CA ILE A 122 -6.30 3.78 -13.62
C ILE A 122 -6.96 4.97 -14.31
N ALA A 123 -6.18 5.86 -14.92
CA ALA A 123 -6.70 6.97 -15.71
C ALA A 123 -7.21 6.53 -17.11
N ARG A 124 -7.16 5.22 -17.39
CA ARG A 124 -7.74 4.56 -18.57
C ARG A 124 -9.12 3.96 -18.26
N GLU A 125 -9.81 3.50 -19.30
CA GLU A 125 -11.03 2.70 -19.12
C GLU A 125 -10.76 1.36 -18.39
N GLN A 126 -11.74 0.93 -17.59
CA GLN A 126 -11.69 -0.35 -16.87
C GLN A 126 -11.85 -1.55 -17.82
N THR A 127 -10.99 -2.56 -17.65
CA THR A 127 -11.10 -3.87 -18.29
C THR A 127 -12.25 -4.71 -17.71
N THR A 128 -12.69 -5.73 -18.44
CA THR A 128 -13.73 -6.67 -17.99
C THR A 128 -13.35 -7.37 -16.68
N LYS A 129 -12.10 -7.83 -16.55
CA LYS A 129 -11.59 -8.51 -15.35
C LYS A 129 -11.65 -7.61 -14.11
N GLU A 130 -11.35 -6.32 -14.27
CA GLU A 130 -11.43 -5.35 -13.17
C GLU A 130 -12.87 -5.15 -12.71
N LYS A 131 -13.81 -5.02 -13.65
CA LYS A 131 -15.26 -4.90 -13.37
C LYS A 131 -15.79 -6.13 -12.63
N GLU A 132 -15.36 -7.33 -13.02
CA GLU A 132 -15.75 -8.59 -12.37
C GLU A 132 -15.22 -8.68 -10.93
N LYS A 133 -13.97 -8.28 -10.69
CA LYS A 133 -13.38 -8.24 -9.34
C LYS A 133 -14.17 -7.31 -8.41
N ILE A 134 -14.55 -6.12 -8.89
CA ILE A 134 -15.36 -5.15 -8.14
C ILE A 134 -16.74 -5.73 -7.81
N LYS A 135 -17.40 -6.36 -8.79
CA LYS A 135 -18.70 -7.00 -8.60
C LYS A 135 -18.64 -8.06 -7.50
N HIS A 136 -17.58 -8.87 -7.48
CA HIS A 136 -17.35 -9.87 -6.43
C HIS A 136 -17.25 -9.23 -5.03
N TYR A 137 -16.49 -8.15 -4.88
CA TYR A 137 -16.35 -7.47 -3.57
C TYR A 137 -17.67 -6.85 -3.08
N LEU A 138 -18.42 -6.19 -3.96
CA LEU A 138 -19.72 -5.62 -3.62
C LEU A 138 -20.73 -6.70 -3.20
N GLN A 139 -20.70 -7.86 -3.87
CA GLN A 139 -21.57 -8.99 -3.54
C GLN A 139 -21.21 -9.67 -2.20
N ASN A 140 -19.96 -9.55 -1.76
CA ASN A 140 -19.47 -10.19 -0.54
C ASN A 140 -19.38 -9.24 0.66
N GLY A 141 -20.01 -8.06 0.60
CA GLY A 141 -20.11 -7.14 1.74
C GLY A 141 -18.88 -6.27 1.99
N TRP A 142 -17.98 -6.13 1.00
CA TRP A 142 -16.83 -5.21 1.09
C TRP A 142 -17.18 -3.80 0.61
N GLY A 143 -18.46 -3.54 0.31
CA GLY A 143 -18.97 -2.22 -0.07
C GLY A 143 -19.02 -1.23 1.08
N ASP A 144 -19.06 -1.70 2.33
CA ASP A 144 -19.16 -0.86 3.54
C ASP A 144 -17.81 -0.19 3.93
N LEU A 145 -16.76 -0.43 3.15
CA LEU A 145 -15.43 0.21 3.25
C LEU A 145 -15.27 1.41 2.29
N LEU A 146 -16.32 1.76 1.54
CA LEU A 146 -16.45 2.98 0.74
C LEU A 146 -16.95 4.14 1.61
#